data_AF-A0AA37NR01-F1
#
_entry.id   AF-A0AA37NR01-F1
#
_cell.length_a   1.000
_cell.length_b   1.000
_cell.length_c   1.000
_cell.angle_alpha   90.00
_cell.angle_beta   90.00
_cell.angle_gamma   90.00
#
_symmetry.space_group_name_H-M   'P 1'
#
loop_
_entity.id
_entity.type
_entity.pdbx_description
1 polymer ?
#
loop_
_entity_poly.entity_id
_entity_poly.type
_entity_poly.pdbx_seq_one_letter_code
_entity_poly.pdbx_strand_id
1 'polypeptide(L)'
;MIHLFMRKILDSVVAGCCLAAAFCLVSCDSDLDIQQEYPFTVEAMPVADEIAAGNTVEIRLEIVPEGDFSGTVYTLRYFQPDGKGRLEMADGTVLKPNDRYLLGEKRFRLYYTSESAAGAQTIDLYFENNWGSLQQLTFDFNAENGGENSGEEDAE
;
A
#
# COMPACT_ATOMS: atom_id res chain seq x y z
N MET A 1 -8.13 -25.81 70.10
CA MET A 1 -9.24 -25.83 69.11
C MET A 1 -9.22 -24.62 68.17
N ILE A 2 -9.08 -23.39 68.67
CA ILE A 2 -9.10 -22.14 67.88
C ILE A 2 -7.92 -22.03 66.87
N HIS A 3 -6.71 -22.42 67.26
CA HIS A 3 -5.54 -22.43 66.36
C HIS A 3 -5.66 -23.36 65.14
N LEU A 4 -6.39 -24.47 65.30
CA LEU A 4 -6.60 -25.45 64.23
C LEU A 4 -7.66 -24.96 63.22
N PHE A 5 -8.62 -24.16 63.70
CA PHE A 5 -9.67 -23.53 62.90
C PHE A 5 -9.13 -22.39 62.04
N MET A 6 -8.25 -21.54 62.59
CA MET A 6 -7.60 -20.46 61.84
C MET A 6 -6.67 -20.97 60.73
N ARG A 7 -5.92 -22.06 60.97
CA ARG A 7 -5.09 -22.70 59.92
C ARG A 7 -5.92 -23.21 58.75
N LYS A 8 -7.06 -23.88 59.00
CA LYS A 8 -7.98 -24.33 57.95
C LYS A 8 -8.57 -23.19 57.12
N ILE A 9 -8.87 -22.05 57.74
CA ILE A 9 -9.36 -20.86 57.03
C ILE A 9 -8.23 -20.26 56.18
N LEU A 10 -7.01 -20.16 56.72
CA LEU A 10 -5.85 -19.64 56.00
C LEU A 10 -5.50 -20.53 54.79
N ASP A 11 -5.52 -21.85 54.95
CA ASP A 11 -5.26 -22.81 53.87
C ASP A 11 -6.35 -22.73 52.79
N SER A 12 -7.62 -22.54 53.19
CA SER A 12 -8.74 -22.37 52.26
C SER A 12 -8.71 -21.04 51.50
N VAL A 13 -8.23 -19.97 52.14
CA VAL A 13 -8.05 -18.65 51.51
C VAL A 13 -6.86 -18.66 50.56
N VAL A 14 -5.73 -19.27 50.96
CA VAL A 14 -4.54 -19.41 50.12
C VAL A 14 -4.85 -20.27 48.89
N ALA A 15 -5.53 -21.40 49.06
CA ALA A 15 -5.94 -22.26 47.95
C ALA A 15 -6.90 -21.53 46.98
N GLY A 16 -7.84 -20.72 47.51
CA GLY A 16 -8.74 -19.90 46.71
C GLY A 16 -8.02 -18.78 45.93
N CYS A 17 -7.04 -18.10 46.55
CA CYS A 17 -6.23 -17.08 45.90
C CYS A 17 -5.33 -17.66 44.79
N CYS A 18 -4.77 -18.86 44.98
CA CYS A 18 -3.96 -19.53 43.96
C CYS A 18 -4.79 -19.95 42.74
N LEU A 19 -6.04 -20.38 42.93
CA LEU A 19 -6.97 -20.72 41.83
C LEU A 19 -7.40 -19.47 41.04
N ALA A 20 -7.65 -18.34 41.71
CA ALA A 20 -8.00 -17.09 41.04
C ALA A 20 -6.82 -16.52 40.22
N ALA A 21 -5.60 -16.60 40.73
CA ALA A 21 -4.39 -16.17 40.01
C ALA A 21 -4.10 -17.04 38.77
N ALA A 22 -4.42 -18.35 38.83
CA ALA A 22 -4.26 -19.25 37.70
C ALA A 22 -5.24 -18.97 36.55
N PHE A 23 -6.44 -18.45 36.84
CA PHE A 23 -7.41 -18.02 35.81
C PHE A 23 -7.02 -16.71 35.11
N CYS A 24 -6.14 -15.89 35.70
CA CYS A 24 -5.71 -14.63 35.10
C CYS A 24 -4.59 -14.78 34.05
N LEU A 25 -4.05 -15.99 33.84
CA LEU A 25 -2.99 -16.24 32.84
C LEU A 25 -3.55 -16.62 31.46
N VAL A 26 -4.88 -16.70 31.29
CA VAL A 26 -5.55 -16.95 29.99
C VAL A 26 -5.88 -15.65 29.26
N SER A 27 -5.46 -14.51 29.80
CA SER A 27 -5.70 -13.21 29.18
C SER A 27 -4.61 -12.87 28.17
N CYS A 28 -5.05 -12.58 26.94
CA CYS A 28 -4.31 -12.02 25.80
C CYS A 28 -3.73 -13.02 24.80
N ASP A 29 -4.58 -13.89 24.26
CA ASP A 29 -4.48 -14.27 22.84
C ASP A 29 -5.27 -13.23 22.03
N SER A 30 -4.71 -12.02 21.92
CA SER A 30 -5.09 -11.14 20.81
C SER A 30 -4.15 -11.54 19.69
N ASP A 31 -4.67 -12.29 18.71
CA ASP A 31 -4.01 -12.65 17.46
C ASP A 31 -3.50 -11.37 16.78
N LEU A 32 -2.31 -10.91 17.18
CA LEU A 32 -1.54 -9.97 16.40
C LEU A 32 -0.96 -10.80 15.27
N ASP A 33 -1.53 -10.63 14.08
CA ASP A 33 -0.96 -11.15 12.86
C ASP A 33 0.34 -10.38 12.59
N ILE A 34 1.43 -10.76 13.26
CA ILE A 34 2.75 -10.19 13.07
C ILE A 34 3.29 -10.78 11.77
N GLN A 35 2.77 -10.29 10.66
CA GLN A 35 3.32 -10.56 9.35
C GLN A 35 4.55 -9.69 9.16
N GLN A 36 5.64 -10.28 8.68
CA GLN A 36 6.87 -9.56 8.38
C GLN A 36 6.76 -8.69 7.12
N GLU A 37 5.66 -8.85 6.37
CA GLU A 37 5.37 -8.10 5.16
C GLU A 37 3.86 -7.93 5.02
N TYR A 38 3.41 -6.73 4.62
CA TYR A 38 1.99 -6.40 4.45
C TYR A 38 1.73 -6.11 2.97
N PRO A 39 1.37 -7.14 2.17
CA PRO A 39 1.26 -7.00 0.73
C PRO A 39 0.07 -6.11 0.32
N PHE A 40 0.23 -5.48 -0.83
CA PHE A 40 -0.78 -4.65 -1.47
C PHE A 40 -0.52 -4.61 -2.98
N THR A 41 -1.57 -4.29 -3.74
CA THR A 41 -1.47 -3.99 -5.17
C THR A 41 -1.85 -2.52 -5.41
N VAL A 42 -1.52 -2.03 -6.60
CA VAL A 42 -1.97 -0.72 -7.06
C VAL A 42 -2.65 -0.89 -8.40
N GLU A 43 -3.93 -0.55 -8.45
CA GLU A 43 -4.73 -0.58 -9.66
C GLU A 43 -4.73 0.80 -10.31
N ALA A 44 -4.57 0.83 -11.64
CA ALA A 44 -4.67 2.03 -12.44
C ALA A 44 -5.82 1.91 -13.43
N MET A 45 -6.62 2.96 -13.56
CA MET A 45 -7.57 3.05 -14.66
C MET A 45 -6.82 3.21 -15.99
N PRO A 46 -7.39 2.72 -17.12
CA PRO A 46 -6.81 2.93 -18.44
C PRO A 46 -6.53 4.41 -18.71
N VAL A 47 -5.34 4.69 -19.24
CA VAL A 47 -4.89 6.02 -19.68
C VAL A 47 -4.65 5.99 -21.19
N ALA A 48 -4.67 7.14 -21.84
CA ALA A 48 -4.37 7.22 -23.28
C ALA A 48 -2.90 6.87 -23.56
N ASP A 49 -2.67 6.10 -24.61
CA ASP A 49 -1.31 5.69 -25.05
C ASP A 49 -0.54 6.85 -25.71
N GLU A 50 -1.25 7.89 -26.16
CA GLU A 50 -0.66 9.05 -26.84
C GLU A 50 -0.92 10.35 -26.07
N ILE A 51 0.10 11.23 -26.07
CA ILE A 51 0.03 12.55 -25.44
C ILE A 51 0.84 13.58 -26.23
N ALA A 52 0.17 14.66 -26.65
CA ALA A 52 0.81 15.78 -27.31
C ALA A 52 1.54 16.71 -26.32
N ALA A 53 2.51 17.47 -26.82
CA ALA A 53 3.23 18.49 -26.04
C ALA A 53 2.25 19.50 -25.41
N GLY A 54 2.38 19.74 -24.11
CA GLY A 54 1.54 20.65 -23.33
C GLY A 54 0.19 20.07 -22.89
N ASN A 55 -0.18 18.87 -23.33
CA ASN A 55 -1.40 18.21 -22.88
C ASN A 55 -1.18 17.46 -21.57
N THR A 56 -2.28 17.31 -20.83
CA THR A 56 -2.32 16.63 -19.53
C THR A 56 -3.21 15.39 -19.62
N VAL A 57 -2.75 14.28 -19.06
CA VAL A 57 -3.55 13.08 -18.81
C VAL A 57 -3.80 12.89 -17.31
N GLU A 58 -4.98 12.40 -16.97
CA GLU A 58 -5.34 12.03 -15.60
C GLU A 58 -5.08 10.53 -15.40
N ILE A 59 -4.26 10.19 -14.41
CA ILE A 59 -3.96 8.82 -14.00
C ILE A 59 -4.69 8.59 -12.68
N ARG A 60 -5.68 7.69 -12.68
CA ARG A 60 -6.46 7.35 -11.48
C ARG A 60 -5.92 6.06 -10.86
N LEU A 61 -5.60 6.12 -9.58
CA LEU A 61 -4.92 5.05 -8.87
C LEU A 61 -5.72 4.65 -7.63
N GLU A 62 -5.71 3.36 -7.33
CA GLU A 62 -6.23 2.77 -6.10
C GLU A 62 -5.22 1.81 -5.49
N ILE A 63 -4.83 2.07 -4.24
CA ILE A 63 -4.08 1.11 -3.42
C ILE A 63 -5.09 0.11 -2.85
N VAL A 64 -4.90 -1.16 -3.17
CA VAL A 64 -5.72 -2.29 -2.70
C VAL A 64 -4.87 -3.14 -1.75
N PRO A 65 -5.01 -2.98 -0.42
CA PRO A 65 -4.36 -3.86 0.54
C PRO A 65 -4.95 -5.27 0.46
N GLU A 66 -4.14 -6.31 0.61
CA GLU A 66 -4.63 -7.70 0.62
C GLU A 66 -5.35 -8.08 1.93
N GLY A 67 -5.21 -7.25 2.98
CA GLY A 67 -5.86 -7.43 4.27
C GLY A 67 -6.21 -6.10 4.95
N ASP A 68 -6.97 -6.18 6.04
CA ASP A 68 -7.38 -5.00 6.82
C ASP A 68 -6.32 -4.65 7.87
N PHE A 69 -5.25 -3.97 7.42
CA PHE A 69 -4.10 -3.63 8.25
C PHE A 69 -4.18 -2.19 8.74
N SER A 70 -4.44 -2.01 10.03
CA SER A 70 -4.40 -0.68 10.66
C SER A 70 -2.96 -0.15 10.79
N GLY A 71 -2.77 1.15 10.63
CA GLY A 71 -1.47 1.81 10.83
C GLY A 71 -0.51 1.70 9.64
N THR A 72 -0.91 1.06 8.53
CA THR A 72 -0.14 1.07 7.30
C THR A 72 -0.24 2.42 6.61
N VAL A 73 0.92 3.02 6.34
CA VAL A 73 1.07 4.27 5.60
C VAL A 73 1.81 4.00 4.29
N TYR A 74 1.37 4.67 3.23
CA TYR A 74 1.89 4.50 1.89
C TYR A 74 2.58 5.77 1.42
N THR A 75 3.66 5.60 0.66
CA THR A 75 4.38 6.69 0.02
C THR A 75 4.45 6.47 -1.48
N LEU A 76 4.44 7.58 -2.22
CA LEU A 76 4.67 7.62 -3.67
C LEU A 76 6.03 8.26 -3.94
N ARG A 77 6.81 7.63 -4.81
CA ARG A 77 7.99 8.20 -5.46
C ARG A 77 7.87 8.03 -6.95
N TYR A 78 8.28 9.03 -7.72
CA TYR A 78 8.24 8.97 -9.18
C TYR A 78 9.64 9.12 -9.77
N PHE A 79 9.87 8.52 -10.93
CA PHE A 79 11.04 8.72 -11.76
C PHE A 79 10.63 8.82 -13.23
N GLN A 80 11.35 9.62 -14.01
CA GLN A 80 11.12 9.75 -15.45
C GLN A 80 12.39 9.34 -16.19
N PRO A 81 12.47 8.08 -16.66
CA PRO A 81 13.62 7.61 -17.43
C PRO A 81 13.69 8.24 -18.83
N ASP A 82 12.55 8.55 -19.47
CA ASP A 82 12.50 9.10 -20.83
C ASP A 82 11.50 10.25 -21.00
N GLY A 83 11.77 11.10 -21.98
CA GLY A 83 10.98 12.31 -22.26
C GLY A 83 11.17 13.42 -21.21
N LYS A 84 10.27 14.39 -21.26
CA LYS A 84 10.13 15.48 -20.30
C LYS A 84 8.66 15.69 -19.98
N GLY A 85 8.36 15.84 -18.70
CA GLY A 85 7.04 16.20 -18.26
C GLY A 85 7.02 16.55 -16.79
N ARG A 86 5.83 16.95 -16.34
CA ARG A 86 5.55 17.36 -14.97
C ARG A 86 4.42 16.51 -14.43
N LEU A 87 4.62 15.93 -13.25
CA LEU A 87 3.63 15.12 -12.55
C LEU A 87 3.09 15.85 -11.33
N GLU A 88 1.77 15.84 -11.19
CA GLU A 88 1.04 16.57 -10.14
C GLU A 88 0.11 15.66 -9.37
N MET A 89 -0.03 15.91 -8.07
CA MET A 89 -1.17 15.40 -7.30
C MET A 89 -2.41 16.28 -7.50
N ALA A 90 -3.58 15.74 -7.15
CA ALA A 90 -4.85 16.46 -7.27
C ALA A 90 -4.95 17.75 -6.45
N ASP A 91 -4.13 17.91 -5.41
CA ASP A 91 -4.04 19.13 -4.61
C ASP A 91 -3.10 20.21 -5.21
N GLY A 92 -2.52 19.94 -6.39
CA GLY A 92 -1.57 20.81 -7.08
C GLY A 92 -0.11 20.62 -6.65
N THR A 93 0.18 19.66 -5.76
CA THR A 93 1.56 19.35 -5.37
C THR A 93 2.35 18.83 -6.57
N VAL A 94 3.46 19.50 -6.86
CA VAL A 94 4.40 19.10 -7.93
C VAL A 94 5.32 18.01 -7.41
N LEU A 95 5.28 16.85 -8.04
CA LEU A 95 6.17 15.74 -7.72
C LEU A 95 7.54 15.95 -8.36
N LYS A 96 8.58 15.90 -7.53
CA LYS A 96 9.96 15.92 -7.98
C LYS A 96 10.45 14.48 -8.16
N PRO A 97 11.19 14.18 -9.24
CA PRO A 97 11.79 12.87 -9.41
C PRO A 97 12.61 12.47 -8.19
N ASN A 98 12.43 11.23 -7.74
CA ASN A 98 13.07 10.60 -6.59
C ASN A 98 12.71 11.11 -5.19
N ASP A 99 11.90 12.17 -5.06
CA ASP A 99 11.34 12.56 -3.76
C ASP A 99 10.19 11.63 -3.36
N ARG A 100 10.03 11.39 -2.05
CA ARG A 100 8.95 10.57 -1.48
C ARG A 100 7.85 11.46 -0.90
N TYR A 101 6.61 11.11 -1.19
CA TYR A 101 5.42 11.85 -0.77
C TYR A 101 4.46 10.92 -0.03
N LEU A 102 3.95 11.35 1.13
CA LEU A 102 2.98 10.58 1.90
C LEU A 102 1.60 10.63 1.20
N LEU A 103 0.95 9.48 1.08
CA LEU A 103 -0.41 9.38 0.55
C LEU A 103 -1.42 9.41 1.69
N GLY A 104 -2.30 10.43 1.69
CA GLY A 104 -3.37 10.55 2.68
C GLY A 104 -4.60 9.68 2.40
N GLU A 105 -4.76 9.25 1.14
CA GLU A 105 -5.90 8.46 0.68
C GLU A 105 -5.41 7.27 -0.16
N LYS A 106 -6.20 6.18 -0.17
CA LYS A 106 -5.92 5.01 -1.01
C LYS A 106 -6.34 5.20 -2.46
N ARG A 107 -7.32 6.08 -2.71
CA ARG A 107 -7.76 6.48 -4.05
C ARG A 107 -7.30 7.90 -4.31
N PHE A 108 -6.54 8.11 -5.37
CA PHE A 108 -6.02 9.43 -5.70
C PHE A 108 -5.80 9.56 -7.20
N ARG A 109 -5.51 10.78 -7.62
CA ARG A 109 -5.29 11.12 -9.02
C ARG A 109 -3.97 11.81 -9.18
N LEU A 110 -3.26 11.44 -10.24
CA LEU A 110 -2.08 12.15 -10.70
C LEU A 110 -2.38 12.77 -12.06
N TYR A 111 -1.75 13.89 -12.34
CA TYR A 111 -1.88 14.60 -13.60
C TYR A 111 -0.49 14.71 -14.22
N TYR A 112 -0.28 13.98 -15.33
CA TYR A 112 0.97 14.04 -16.08
C TYR A 112 0.79 15.00 -17.25
N THR A 113 1.58 16.07 -17.27
CA THR A 113 1.63 17.02 -18.38
C THR A 113 2.91 16.78 -19.17
N SER A 114 2.76 16.47 -20.45
CA SER A 114 3.88 16.29 -21.36
C SER A 114 4.54 17.63 -21.67
N GLU A 115 5.85 17.71 -21.48
CA GLU A 115 6.69 18.83 -21.91
C GLU A 115 7.64 18.43 -23.05
N SER A 116 7.55 17.17 -23.51
CA SER A 116 8.30 16.66 -24.66
C SER A 116 7.77 17.25 -25.95
N ALA A 117 8.67 17.74 -26.81
CA ALA A 117 8.28 18.27 -28.11
C ALA A 117 7.82 17.17 -29.10
N ALA A 118 8.38 15.97 -28.98
CA ALA A 118 8.03 14.77 -29.75
C ALA A 118 8.67 13.53 -29.09
N GLY A 119 8.26 12.34 -29.51
CA GLY A 119 8.86 11.07 -29.11
C GLY A 119 8.16 10.37 -27.95
N ALA A 120 8.67 9.17 -27.65
CA ALA A 120 8.24 8.36 -26.51
C ALA A 120 8.58 9.02 -25.18
N GLN A 121 7.83 8.67 -24.15
CA GLN A 121 8.01 9.17 -22.79
C GLN A 121 7.60 8.08 -21.82
N THR A 122 8.36 7.93 -20.75
CA THR A 122 8.10 6.89 -19.74
C THR A 122 8.16 7.52 -18.36
N ILE A 123 7.19 7.19 -17.52
CA ILE A 123 7.23 7.51 -16.09
C ILE A 123 7.06 6.24 -15.27
N ASP A 124 7.88 6.11 -14.22
CA ASP A 124 7.81 5.04 -13.24
C ASP A 124 7.26 5.60 -11.93
N LEU A 125 6.23 4.95 -11.40
CA LEU A 125 5.65 5.21 -10.10
C LEU A 125 5.99 4.07 -9.15
N TYR A 126 6.55 4.41 -8.00
CA TYR A 126 6.91 3.49 -6.94
C TYR A 126 6.05 3.77 -5.72
N PHE A 127 5.31 2.77 -5.28
CA PHE A 127 4.47 2.80 -4.10
C PHE A 127 5.12 1.92 -3.04
N GLU A 128 5.41 2.48 -1.88
CA GLU A 128 6.09 1.79 -0.79
C GLU A 128 5.29 1.97 0.49
N ASN A 129 5.06 0.89 1.24
CA ASN A 129 4.49 0.99 2.57
C ASN A 129 5.57 1.02 3.66
N ASN A 130 5.21 1.40 4.88
CA ASN A 130 6.14 1.45 6.02
C ASN A 130 6.62 0.09 6.54
N TRP A 131 6.24 -1.01 5.88
CA TRP A 131 6.64 -2.38 6.20
C TRP A 131 7.61 -2.97 5.17
N GLY A 132 7.96 -2.21 4.13
CA GLY A 132 8.95 -2.58 3.13
C GLY A 132 8.40 -3.17 1.83
N SER A 133 7.08 -3.37 1.71
CA SER A 133 6.47 -3.82 0.46
C SER A 133 6.51 -2.69 -0.58
N LEU A 134 6.90 -3.05 -1.80
CA LEU A 134 7.08 -2.13 -2.93
C LEU A 134 6.25 -2.61 -4.13
N GLN A 135 5.47 -1.71 -4.72
CA GLN A 135 4.80 -1.90 -6.00
C GLN A 135 5.29 -0.84 -6.99
N GLN A 136 5.49 -1.25 -8.25
CA GLN A 136 5.87 -0.34 -9.33
C GLN A 136 4.82 -0.38 -10.44
N LEU A 137 4.45 0.79 -10.94
CA LEU A 137 3.70 0.95 -12.19
C LEU A 137 4.52 1.79 -13.17
N THR A 138 4.54 1.39 -14.43
CA THR A 138 5.19 2.11 -15.52
C THR A 138 4.13 2.56 -16.51
N PHE A 139 4.21 3.83 -16.93
CA PHE A 139 3.35 4.39 -17.96
C PHE A 139 4.22 4.87 -19.11
N ASP A 140 3.95 4.29 -20.28
CA ASP A 140 4.59 4.65 -21.54
C ASP A 140 3.61 5.44 -22.41
N PHE A 141 4.07 6.57 -22.93
CA PHE A 141 3.31 7.43 -23.82
C PHE A 141 4.06 7.60 -25.13
N ASN A 142 3.32 7.56 -26.25
CA ASN A 142 3.86 7.66 -27.61
C ASN A 142 4.93 6.60 -27.91
N ALA A 143 4.88 5.45 -27.22
CA ALA A 143 5.76 4.32 -27.54
C ALA A 143 5.44 3.81 -28.95
N GLU A 144 6.45 3.41 -29.72
CA GLU A 144 6.20 2.73 -30.99
C GLU A 144 5.58 1.37 -30.69
N ASN A 145 4.28 1.23 -30.98
CA ASN A 145 3.57 -0.04 -30.81
C ASN A 145 4.25 -1.13 -31.64
N GLY A 146 5.04 -1.97 -30.99
CA GLY A 146 5.33 -3.31 -31.49
C GLY A 146 4.04 -4.10 -31.43
N GLY A 147 3.21 -3.99 -32.48
CA GLY A 147 1.82 -4.45 -32.48
C GLY A 147 1.60 -5.83 -31.84
N GLU A 148 0.83 -5.86 -30.76
CA GLU A 148 0.25 -7.10 -30.24
C GLU A 148 -0.98 -7.45 -31.09
N ASN A 149 -0.73 -8.17 -32.17
CA ASN A 149 -1.75 -9.01 -32.78
C ASN A 149 -1.95 -10.24 -31.88
N SER A 150 -2.79 -10.13 -30.85
CA SER A 150 -3.36 -11.31 -30.20
C SER A 150 -4.42 -11.89 -31.13
N GLY A 151 -3.93 -12.77 -32.01
CA GLY A 151 -4.77 -13.61 -32.85
C GLY A 151 -5.75 -14.39 -31.99
N GLU A 152 -7.02 -14.22 -32.34
CA GLU A 152 -8.11 -15.12 -32.04
C GLU A 152 -7.72 -16.53 -32.51
N GLU A 153 -7.39 -17.42 -31.58
CA GLU A 153 -7.37 -18.86 -31.82
C GLU A 153 -8.68 -19.43 -31.25
N ASP A 154 -9.67 -19.50 -32.13
CA ASP A 154 -10.82 -20.36 -32.00
C ASP A 154 -10.34 -21.82 -31.81
N ALA A 155 -10.70 -22.44 -30.69
CA ALA A 155 -10.57 -23.87 -30.51
C ALA A 155 -11.90 -24.56 -30.84
N GLU A 156 -11.92 -25.33 -31.93
CA GLU A 156 -12.83 -26.47 -32.10
C GLU A 156 -12.42 -27.66 -31.24
#